data_AF-A0A947YUU3-F1
#
_entry.id   AF-A0A947YUU3-F1
#
_cell.length_a   1.000
_cell.length_b   1.000
_cell.length_c   1.000
_cell.angle_alpha   90.00
_cell.angle_beta   90.00
_cell.angle_gamma   90.00
#
_symmetry.space_group_name_H-M   'P 1'
#
loop_
_entity.id
_entity.type
_entity.pdbx_description
1 polymer ?
#
loop_
_entity_poly.entity_id
_entity_poly.type
_entity_poly.pdbx_seq_one_letter_code
_entity_poly.pdbx_strand_id
1 'polypeptide(L)'
;MFLLSNTAPHKTLWAGVNMENNFFIFNDKDFSVEFERFHICTWEFKNNTALVEFGGELSSENDYPDDIALYLYLPWLTSSMERTDLYERLKDPENSKFIFNDAIESNIYIDGGVREKGVVHRFSFRDPLCILPVILDNSIEKENILKILINTRMLKEKLGSDNKTHIYFRISVNVDLNLISTRKTGISKSSILYDLKINERRNLPTSLNLQEKVLSKIKNCFCFNVIPNTYELSFFDRVSLKNIRTLEYDPSFKYLGDKRIRKDEYIVVFNKQKGEESYSFFSVYTKERIGTGQFALAMLVSIISGFLLFIPSFKLDNHVSFFSSEFWSRLPLEVYISLSIGLSIFFYFVWPTINKICKLFGKLGKGKLQ
;
A
#
# COMPACT_ATOMS: atom_id res chain seq x y z
N MET A 1 41.17 -38.17 4.24
CA MET A 1 40.77 -37.99 2.84
C MET A 1 39.69 -36.91 2.83
N PHE A 2 40.11 -35.70 2.44
CA PHE A 2 39.38 -34.44 2.22
C PHE A 2 38.25 -34.01 3.18
N LEU A 3 38.69 -33.31 4.24
CA LEU A 3 38.02 -32.13 4.79
C LEU A 3 38.14 -30.97 3.78
N LEU A 4 37.03 -30.32 3.44
CA LEU A 4 37.06 -28.95 2.92
C LEU A 4 36.01 -28.09 3.63
N SER A 5 36.54 -27.16 4.40
CA SER A 5 35.88 -26.09 5.13
C SER A 5 35.45 -24.95 4.23
N ASN A 6 34.41 -24.23 4.67
CA ASN A 6 34.21 -22.79 4.52
C ASN A 6 34.37 -22.19 3.13
N THR A 7 33.24 -22.02 2.45
CA THR A 7 33.02 -20.85 1.58
C THR A 7 31.75 -20.14 2.05
N ALA A 8 31.94 -18.94 2.59
CA ALA A 8 30.87 -18.03 2.96
C ALA A 8 30.03 -17.67 1.73
N PRO A 9 28.69 -17.70 1.79
CA PRO A 9 27.88 -17.10 0.75
C PRO A 9 27.83 -15.59 0.98
N HIS A 10 28.41 -14.87 0.02
CA HIS A 10 28.04 -13.52 -0.42
C HIS A 10 26.83 -12.92 0.30
N LYS A 11 27.09 -11.98 1.23
CA LYS A 11 26.13 -10.93 1.61
C LYS A 11 25.93 -10.00 0.41
N THR A 12 25.12 -10.43 -0.54
CA THR A 12 24.57 -9.58 -1.59
C THR A 12 23.64 -8.55 -0.94
N LEU A 13 23.72 -7.31 -1.41
CA LEU A 13 22.88 -6.18 -1.00
C LEU A 13 21.38 -6.54 -1.07
N TRP A 14 20.82 -6.98 0.04
CA TRP A 14 19.37 -7.03 0.30
C TRP A 14 19.02 -6.22 1.56
N ALA A 15 19.77 -5.14 1.81
CA ALA A 15 19.39 -4.13 2.80
C ALA A 15 18.33 -3.21 2.19
N GLY A 16 17.15 -3.76 1.91
CA GLY A 16 15.92 -3.02 1.65
C GLY A 16 14.87 -3.67 2.53
N VAL A 17 14.51 -2.98 3.60
CA VAL A 17 13.56 -3.41 4.66
C VAL A 17 12.49 -4.35 4.09
N ASN A 18 12.52 -5.62 4.50
CA ASN A 18 11.39 -6.53 4.34
C ASN A 18 10.32 -6.01 5.31
N MET A 19 9.48 -5.09 4.85
CA MET A 19 8.27 -4.76 5.60
C MET A 19 7.27 -5.88 5.35
N GLU A 20 7.11 -6.72 6.36
CA GLU A 20 6.04 -7.68 6.40
C GLU A 20 4.86 -7.05 7.13
N ASN A 21 3.81 -6.68 6.40
CA ASN A 21 2.57 -6.21 7.00
C ASN A 21 1.77 -7.41 7.52
N ASN A 22 2.26 -7.97 8.61
CA ASN A 22 1.63 -9.06 9.36
C ASN A 22 0.70 -8.47 10.40
N PHE A 23 -0.60 -8.53 10.14
CA PHE A 23 -1.64 -8.13 11.08
C PHE A 23 -2.15 -9.34 11.85
N PHE A 24 -2.45 -9.13 13.13
CA PHE A 24 -3.08 -10.15 13.96
C PHE A 24 -4.30 -9.57 14.63
N ILE A 25 -5.43 -10.25 14.49
CA ILE A 25 -6.65 -9.94 15.23
C ILE A 25 -6.93 -11.05 16.22
N PHE A 26 -7.12 -10.66 17.46
CA PHE A 26 -7.32 -11.58 18.56
C PHE A 26 -8.25 -10.97 19.61
N ASN A 27 -8.76 -11.83 20.48
CA ASN A 27 -9.67 -11.49 21.56
C ASN A 27 -9.31 -12.29 22.82
N ASP A 28 -9.93 -11.95 23.94
CA ASP A 28 -9.70 -12.65 25.20
C ASP A 28 -10.23 -14.10 25.13
N LYS A 29 -9.57 -15.04 25.83
CA LYS A 29 -9.87 -16.49 25.78
C LYS A 29 -11.29 -16.87 26.23
N ASP A 30 -11.94 -16.01 26.99
CA ASP A 30 -13.22 -16.30 27.64
C ASP A 30 -14.37 -16.47 26.64
N PHE A 31 -14.24 -15.92 25.43
CA PHE A 31 -15.20 -16.09 24.34
C PHE A 31 -14.48 -16.20 23.00
N SER A 32 -15.11 -16.77 21.98
CA SER A 32 -14.51 -16.88 20.65
C SER A 32 -15.17 -15.87 19.71
N VAL A 33 -14.37 -14.98 19.14
CA VAL A 33 -14.84 -14.08 18.08
C VAL A 33 -14.66 -14.73 16.71
N GLU A 34 -15.73 -14.70 15.93
CA GLU A 34 -15.76 -15.17 14.56
C GLU A 34 -16.27 -14.08 13.63
N PHE A 35 -15.43 -13.71 12.67
CA PHE A 35 -15.74 -12.76 11.63
C PHE A 35 -16.34 -13.50 10.42
N GLU A 36 -17.57 -13.16 10.04
CA GLU A 36 -18.10 -13.52 8.73
C GLU A 36 -17.29 -12.87 7.62
N ARG A 37 -16.94 -11.58 7.82
CA ARG A 37 -16.18 -10.77 6.88
C ARG A 37 -15.18 -9.88 7.62
N PHE A 38 -13.93 -9.94 7.21
CA PHE A 38 -12.92 -8.97 7.63
C PHE A 38 -12.43 -8.19 6.42
N HIS A 39 -12.43 -6.86 6.51
CA HIS A 39 -12.06 -5.96 5.44
C HIS A 39 -10.79 -5.20 5.81
N ILE A 40 -9.83 -5.18 4.89
CA ILE A 40 -8.70 -4.27 4.91
C ILE A 40 -8.81 -3.39 3.67
N CYS A 41 -8.75 -2.07 3.85
CA CYS A 41 -8.73 -1.13 2.74
C CYS A 41 -7.52 -0.21 2.88
N THR A 42 -6.56 -0.31 1.97
CA THR A 42 -5.41 0.60 1.92
C THR A 42 -5.69 1.73 0.94
N TRP A 43 -5.39 2.96 1.32
CA TRP A 43 -5.49 4.14 0.47
C TRP A 43 -4.11 4.76 0.30
N GLU A 44 -3.66 4.86 -0.96
CA GLU A 44 -2.44 5.57 -1.31
C GLU A 44 -2.74 6.87 -2.04
N PHE A 45 -2.62 7.98 -1.33
CA PHE A 45 -2.86 9.30 -1.90
C PHE A 45 -1.63 9.83 -2.65
N LYS A 46 -1.85 10.67 -3.67
CA LYS A 46 -0.76 11.25 -4.48
C LYS A 46 0.21 12.15 -3.69
N ASN A 47 -0.21 12.68 -2.55
CA ASN A 47 0.58 13.56 -1.68
C ASN A 47 1.54 12.80 -0.73
N ASN A 48 1.84 11.53 -1.02
CA ASN A 48 2.67 10.64 -0.20
C ASN A 48 2.13 10.38 1.22
N THR A 49 0.83 10.48 1.42
CA THR A 49 0.17 10.05 2.66
C THR A 49 -0.68 8.82 2.38
N ALA A 50 -1.00 8.06 3.43
CA ALA A 50 -1.82 6.88 3.33
C ALA A 50 -2.84 6.79 4.46
N LEU A 51 -3.86 5.97 4.23
CA LEU A 51 -4.87 5.62 5.21
C LEU A 51 -5.11 4.11 5.12
N VAL A 52 -5.22 3.43 6.25
CA VAL A 52 -5.65 2.03 6.28
C VAL A 52 -6.94 1.92 7.08
N GLU A 53 -7.94 1.28 6.49
CA GLU A 53 -9.20 0.98 7.15
C GLU A 53 -9.28 -0.51 7.47
N PHE A 54 -9.78 -0.82 8.66
CA PHE A 54 -10.09 -2.17 9.10
C PHE A 54 -11.57 -2.26 9.46
N GLY A 55 -12.28 -3.20 8.85
CA GLY A 55 -13.71 -3.40 9.08
C GLY A 55 -14.03 -4.84 9.44
N GLY A 56 -14.72 -5.06 10.55
CA GLY A 56 -15.07 -6.40 11.02
C GLY A 56 -16.58 -6.61 11.03
N GLU A 57 -17.03 -7.68 10.40
CA GLU A 57 -18.40 -8.21 10.48
C GLU A 57 -18.41 -9.46 11.35
N LEU A 58 -18.96 -9.36 12.56
CA LEU A 58 -19.08 -10.43 13.53
C LEU A 58 -20.30 -11.30 13.24
N SER A 59 -20.16 -12.61 13.39
CA SER A 59 -21.25 -13.55 13.15
C SER A 59 -22.34 -13.45 14.21
N SER A 60 -23.61 -13.41 13.80
CA SER A 60 -24.74 -13.47 14.73
C SER A 60 -24.97 -14.86 15.33
N GLU A 61 -24.21 -15.86 14.89
CA GLU A 61 -24.32 -17.25 15.38
C GLU A 61 -23.73 -17.43 16.78
N ASN A 62 -22.90 -16.48 17.24
CA ASN A 62 -22.27 -16.53 18.56
C ASN A 62 -22.99 -15.62 19.56
N ASP A 63 -23.14 -16.09 20.79
CA ASP A 63 -23.60 -15.27 21.91
C ASP A 63 -22.43 -14.45 22.46
N TYR A 64 -22.32 -13.19 22.04
CA TYR A 64 -21.25 -12.30 22.48
C TYR A 64 -21.58 -11.64 23.83
N PRO A 65 -20.58 -11.33 24.67
CA PRO A 65 -20.78 -10.52 25.87
C PRO A 65 -21.27 -9.10 25.52
N ASP A 66 -21.77 -8.40 26.53
CA ASP A 66 -22.26 -7.01 26.40
C ASP A 66 -21.14 -6.05 25.99
N ASP A 67 -19.90 -6.33 26.40
CA ASP A 67 -18.71 -5.60 26.01
C ASP A 67 -17.73 -6.57 25.35
N ILE A 68 -17.43 -6.33 24.07
CA ILE A 68 -16.46 -7.11 23.30
C ILE A 68 -15.17 -6.31 23.22
N ALA A 69 -14.07 -6.92 23.68
CA ALA A 69 -12.72 -6.41 23.47
C ALA A 69 -12.04 -7.16 22.33
N LEU A 70 -11.65 -6.43 21.28
CA LEU A 70 -10.82 -6.92 20.19
C LEU A 70 -9.47 -6.24 20.24
N TYR A 71 -8.43 -6.97 19.87
CA TYR A 71 -7.07 -6.47 19.80
C TYR A 71 -6.55 -6.68 18.39
N LEU A 72 -6.07 -5.60 17.78
CA LEU A 72 -5.49 -5.59 16.45
C LEU A 72 -4.02 -5.21 16.56
N TYR A 73 -3.13 -6.17 16.37
CA TYR A 73 -1.70 -5.91 16.24
C TYR A 73 -1.40 -5.37 14.86
N LEU A 74 -0.73 -4.22 14.83
CA LEU A 74 -0.31 -3.52 13.64
C LEU A 74 1.19 -3.23 13.78
N PRO A 75 2.08 -3.83 12.97
CA PRO A 75 3.53 -3.82 13.21
C PRO A 75 4.15 -2.40 13.24
N TRP A 76 3.49 -1.44 12.60
CA TRP A 76 3.93 -0.05 12.48
C TRP A 76 3.15 0.93 13.37
N LEU A 77 2.19 0.47 14.17
CA LEU A 77 1.32 1.37 14.95
C LEU A 77 2.11 2.11 16.04
N THR A 78 1.98 3.43 16.05
CA THR A 78 2.57 4.31 17.08
C THR A 78 1.51 5.19 17.74
N SER A 79 1.84 5.76 18.91
CA SER A 79 0.89 6.53 19.72
C SER A 79 0.52 7.87 19.09
N SER A 80 1.38 8.36 18.18
CA SER A 80 1.16 9.60 17.43
C SER A 80 0.21 9.46 16.25
N MET A 81 -0.11 8.23 15.82
CA MET A 81 -0.99 8.00 14.67
C MET A 81 -2.44 8.27 15.03
N GLU A 82 -3.11 9.06 14.19
CA GLU A 82 -4.53 9.36 14.32
C GLU A 82 -5.37 8.13 13.95
N ARG A 83 -6.34 7.84 14.81
CA ARG A 83 -7.26 6.71 14.69
C ARG A 83 -8.67 7.25 14.77
N THR A 84 -9.53 6.82 13.87
CA THR A 84 -10.91 7.31 13.82
C THR A 84 -11.87 6.15 13.66
N ASP A 85 -12.97 6.22 14.41
CA ASP A 85 -14.15 5.39 14.17
C ASP A 85 -14.92 5.94 12.96
N LEU A 86 -15.33 5.06 12.06
CA LEU A 86 -16.08 5.42 10.86
C LEU A 86 -17.60 5.26 11.03
N TYR A 87 -18.10 4.97 12.25
CA TYR A 87 -19.53 4.91 12.55
C TYR A 87 -20.31 6.13 12.03
N GLU A 88 -19.81 7.35 12.29
CA GLU A 88 -20.44 8.59 11.84
C GLU A 88 -20.63 8.67 10.33
N ARG A 89 -19.75 8.01 9.56
CA ARG A 89 -19.86 7.91 8.10
C ARG A 89 -20.82 6.80 7.69
N LEU A 90 -20.73 5.65 8.35
CA LEU A 90 -21.47 4.45 7.99
C LEU A 90 -22.93 4.47 8.44
N LYS A 91 -23.30 5.33 9.41
CA LYS A 91 -24.70 5.49 9.81
C LYS A 91 -25.59 6.09 8.71
N ASP A 92 -24.99 6.75 7.72
CA ASP A 92 -25.67 7.17 6.49
C ASP A 92 -25.92 5.94 5.59
N PRO A 93 -27.19 5.64 5.26
CA PRO A 93 -27.54 4.54 4.36
C PRO A 93 -26.81 4.57 3.01
N GLU A 94 -26.60 5.74 2.40
CA GLU A 94 -25.95 5.83 1.09
C GLU A 94 -24.48 5.40 1.15
N ASN A 95 -23.79 5.74 2.24
CA ASN A 95 -22.42 5.32 2.46
C ASN A 95 -22.35 3.81 2.72
N SER A 96 -23.30 3.26 3.48
CA SER A 96 -23.41 1.81 3.69
C SER A 96 -23.70 1.06 2.39
N LYS A 97 -24.60 1.57 1.55
CA LYS A 97 -24.89 1.03 0.22
C LYS A 97 -23.63 0.97 -0.64
N PHE A 98 -22.80 2.02 -0.62
CA PHE A 98 -21.53 2.04 -1.33
C PHE A 98 -20.54 0.99 -0.80
N ILE A 99 -20.38 0.89 0.53
CA ILE A 99 -19.41 -0.02 1.16
C ILE A 99 -19.80 -1.50 0.99
N PHE A 100 -21.09 -1.82 1.14
CA PHE A 100 -21.57 -3.20 1.06
C PHE A 100 -22.05 -3.59 -0.34
N ASN A 101 -22.15 -2.63 -1.26
CA ASN A 101 -22.65 -2.80 -2.62
C ASN A 101 -24.03 -3.49 -2.64
N ASP A 102 -24.94 -3.03 -1.78
CA ASP A 102 -26.28 -3.59 -1.58
C ASP A 102 -27.28 -2.48 -1.24
N ALA A 103 -28.52 -2.60 -1.70
CA ALA A 103 -29.57 -1.64 -1.44
C ALA A 103 -30.06 -1.76 0.00
N ILE A 104 -30.48 -0.64 0.60
CA ILE A 104 -31.02 -0.58 1.96
C ILE A 104 -32.51 -0.29 1.87
N GLU A 105 -33.31 -1.18 2.46
CA GLU A 105 -34.76 -1.07 2.48
C GLU A 105 -35.25 -0.23 3.66
N SER A 106 -34.59 -0.38 4.80
CA SER A 106 -34.90 0.37 6.02
C SER A 106 -33.73 0.39 6.98
N ASN A 107 -33.73 1.39 7.86
CA ASN A 107 -32.75 1.57 8.91
C ASN A 107 -33.45 1.81 10.26
N ILE A 108 -32.98 1.14 11.31
CA ILE A 108 -33.52 1.23 12.67
C ILE A 108 -32.38 1.64 13.60
N TYR A 109 -32.48 2.84 14.18
CA TYR A 109 -31.52 3.30 15.19
C TYR A 109 -31.78 2.61 16.53
N ILE A 110 -30.74 2.12 17.20
CA ILE A 110 -30.93 1.36 18.44
C ILE A 110 -31.25 2.26 19.64
N ASP A 111 -30.82 3.51 19.62
CA ASP A 111 -31.02 4.52 20.67
C ASP A 111 -32.33 5.32 20.57
N GLY A 112 -33.30 4.86 19.79
CA GLY A 112 -34.58 5.58 19.66
C GLY A 112 -34.50 6.83 18.78
N GLY A 113 -33.47 6.95 17.95
CA GLY A 113 -33.36 7.98 16.91
C GLY A 113 -32.31 9.06 17.18
N VAL A 114 -31.51 8.91 18.24
CA VAL A 114 -30.39 9.81 18.58
C VAL A 114 -29.20 9.60 17.62
N ARG A 115 -29.10 8.42 16.98
CA ARG A 115 -28.09 8.09 15.94
C ARG A 115 -26.64 8.14 16.43
N GLU A 116 -26.42 7.81 17.69
CA GLU A 116 -25.10 7.81 18.34
C GLU A 116 -24.68 6.42 18.77
N LYS A 117 -25.61 5.53 19.11
CA LYS A 117 -25.27 4.24 19.74
C LYS A 117 -25.30 3.04 18.81
N GLY A 118 -25.74 3.23 17.56
CA GLY A 118 -25.79 2.16 16.57
C GLY A 118 -26.98 2.27 15.61
N VAL A 119 -26.85 1.65 14.45
CA VAL A 119 -27.92 1.57 13.45
C VAL A 119 -27.97 0.18 12.83
N VAL A 120 -29.16 -0.40 12.75
CA VAL A 120 -29.42 -1.62 12.01
C VAL A 120 -29.87 -1.26 10.61
N HIS A 121 -29.07 -1.63 9.61
CA HIS A 121 -29.46 -1.54 8.22
C HIS A 121 -30.04 -2.88 7.76
N ARG A 122 -31.24 -2.84 7.19
CA ARG A 122 -31.85 -3.99 6.50
C ARG A 122 -31.58 -3.86 5.02
N PHE A 123 -30.80 -4.79 4.50
CA PHE A 123 -30.44 -4.83 3.10
C PHE A 123 -31.43 -5.68 2.31
N SER A 124 -31.50 -5.46 1.00
CA SER A 124 -32.39 -6.21 0.12
C SER A 124 -31.92 -7.64 -0.16
N PHE A 125 -30.61 -7.89 -0.23
CA PHE A 125 -30.08 -9.17 -0.67
C PHE A 125 -29.27 -9.94 0.38
N ARG A 126 -29.25 -9.45 1.62
CA ARG A 126 -28.47 -10.06 2.72
C ARG A 126 -29.13 -9.86 4.08
N ASP A 127 -28.61 -10.60 5.06
CA ASP A 127 -29.02 -10.47 6.45
C ASP A 127 -28.76 -9.07 7.01
N PRO A 128 -29.61 -8.61 7.97
CA PRO A 128 -29.44 -7.33 8.61
C PRO A 128 -28.07 -7.17 9.27
N LEU A 129 -27.57 -5.93 9.24
CA LEU A 129 -26.27 -5.57 9.82
C LEU A 129 -26.46 -4.41 10.79
N CYS A 130 -26.05 -4.59 12.04
CA CYS A 130 -25.95 -3.52 13.01
C CYS A 130 -24.57 -2.90 12.96
N ILE A 131 -24.48 -1.65 12.53
CA ILE A 131 -23.26 -0.86 12.60
C ILE A 131 -23.21 -0.22 13.99
N LEU A 132 -22.16 -0.54 14.75
CA LEU A 132 -21.95 -0.03 16.10
C LEU A 132 -20.73 0.92 16.12
N PRO A 133 -20.80 2.00 16.92
CA PRO A 133 -19.63 2.80 17.24
C PRO A 133 -18.64 2.00 18.08
N VAL A 134 -17.36 2.37 18.00
CA VAL A 134 -16.30 1.71 18.78
C VAL A 134 -15.49 2.70 19.58
N ILE A 135 -15.11 2.29 20.79
CA ILE A 135 -14.15 3.04 21.60
C ILE A 135 -12.76 2.48 21.28
N LEU A 136 -11.89 3.36 20.82
CA LEU A 136 -10.50 3.04 20.52
C LEU A 136 -9.65 3.44 21.72
N ASP A 137 -9.00 2.47 22.34
CA ASP A 137 -8.06 2.77 23.41
C ASP A 137 -6.79 3.39 22.79
N ASN A 138 -6.51 4.62 23.21
CA ASN A 138 -5.33 5.35 22.76
C ASN A 138 -4.08 4.99 23.56
N SER A 139 -4.25 4.32 24.71
CA SER A 139 -3.13 3.68 25.37
C SER A 139 -2.69 2.51 24.48
N ILE A 140 -1.54 2.67 23.83
CA ILE A 140 -0.89 1.52 23.20
C ILE A 140 -0.48 0.63 24.37
N GLU A 141 -1.26 -0.45 24.59
CA GLU A 141 -0.74 -1.61 25.31
C GLU A 141 0.61 -1.91 24.65
N LYS A 142 1.68 -1.97 25.46
CA LYS A 142 3.05 -2.26 25.00
C LYS A 142 2.98 -3.25 23.83
N GLU A 143 3.64 -2.94 22.71
CA GLU A 143 3.74 -3.78 21.49
C GLU A 143 2.78 -3.50 20.31
N ASN A 144 2.48 -2.24 19.98
CA ASN A 144 1.82 -1.86 18.72
C ASN A 144 0.42 -2.49 18.54
N ILE A 145 -0.31 -2.68 19.64
CA ILE A 145 -1.65 -3.24 19.67
C ILE A 145 -2.67 -2.10 19.76
N LEU A 146 -3.71 -2.16 18.93
CA LEU A 146 -4.90 -1.34 19.03
C LEU A 146 -6.02 -2.14 19.70
N LYS A 147 -6.52 -1.65 20.84
CA LYS A 147 -7.70 -2.22 21.50
C LYS A 147 -8.96 -1.52 21.01
N ILE A 148 -9.93 -2.31 20.57
CA ILE A 148 -11.23 -1.90 20.02
C ILE A 148 -12.30 -2.45 20.95
N LEU A 149 -13.07 -1.56 21.55
CA LEU A 149 -14.16 -1.90 22.46
C LEU A 149 -15.50 -1.67 21.77
N ILE A 150 -16.35 -2.71 21.77
CA ILE A 150 -17.67 -2.70 21.14
C ILE A 150 -18.72 -3.00 22.22
N ASN A 151 -19.69 -2.11 22.42
CA ASN A 151 -20.79 -2.35 23.34
C ASN A 151 -22.02 -2.89 22.59
N THR A 152 -22.47 -4.09 22.94
CA THR A 152 -23.59 -4.79 22.31
C THR A 152 -24.87 -4.77 23.16
N ARG A 153 -24.83 -4.22 24.38
CA ARG A 153 -25.95 -4.25 25.33
C ARG A 153 -27.25 -3.69 24.74
N MET A 154 -27.20 -2.51 24.12
CA MET A 154 -28.40 -1.88 23.56
C MET A 154 -28.98 -2.61 22.36
N LEU A 155 -28.13 -3.32 21.59
CA LEU A 155 -28.58 -4.18 20.51
C LEU A 155 -29.46 -5.30 21.07
N LYS A 156 -28.98 -5.98 22.13
CA LYS A 156 -29.70 -7.07 22.79
C LYS A 156 -31.00 -6.60 23.43
N GLU A 157 -30.97 -5.47 24.14
CA GLU A 157 -32.16 -4.90 24.80
C GLU A 157 -33.28 -4.58 23.80
N LYS A 158 -32.94 -4.11 22.59
CA LYS A 158 -33.94 -3.67 21.61
C LYS A 158 -34.44 -4.77 20.68
N LEU A 159 -33.57 -5.67 20.25
CA LEU A 159 -33.92 -6.68 19.25
C LEU A 159 -34.14 -8.07 19.84
N GLY A 160 -33.83 -8.25 21.13
CA GLY A 160 -33.92 -9.54 21.81
C GLY A 160 -32.76 -10.49 21.46
N SER A 161 -32.58 -11.51 22.29
CA SER A 161 -31.45 -12.45 22.20
C SER A 161 -31.49 -13.39 20.99
N ASP A 162 -32.64 -13.55 20.33
CA ASP A 162 -32.83 -14.41 19.14
C ASP A 162 -32.55 -13.70 17.80
N ASN A 163 -32.02 -12.48 17.84
CA ASN A 163 -31.84 -11.68 16.64
C ASN A 163 -30.62 -12.12 15.82
N LYS A 164 -30.86 -12.59 14.60
CA LYS A 164 -29.82 -12.97 13.60
C LYS A 164 -29.14 -11.77 12.93
N THR A 165 -28.99 -10.65 13.64
CA THR A 165 -28.36 -9.45 13.08
C THR A 165 -26.86 -9.49 13.33
N HIS A 166 -26.07 -9.42 12.25
CA HIS A 166 -24.62 -9.34 12.34
C HIS A 166 -24.17 -7.99 12.91
N ILE A 167 -23.03 -7.96 13.60
CA ILE A 167 -22.45 -6.71 14.11
C ILE A 167 -21.33 -6.27 13.17
N TYR A 168 -21.29 -4.98 12.83
CA TYR A 168 -20.24 -4.39 12.03
C TYR A 168 -19.61 -3.18 12.71
N PHE A 169 -18.29 -3.10 12.62
CA PHE A 169 -17.54 -1.90 12.93
C PHE A 169 -16.51 -1.62 11.84
N ARG A 170 -16.08 -0.37 11.75
CA ARG A 170 -14.97 0.01 10.86
C ARG A 170 -14.20 1.17 11.44
N ILE A 171 -12.89 1.05 11.37
CA ILE A 171 -11.95 2.03 11.89
C ILE A 171 -10.99 2.43 10.78
N SER A 172 -10.38 3.61 10.91
CA SER A 172 -9.32 4.04 10.02
C SER A 172 -8.11 4.54 10.80
N VAL A 173 -6.92 4.33 10.26
CA VAL A 173 -5.64 4.75 10.82
C VAL A 173 -4.87 5.52 9.76
N ASN A 174 -4.56 6.79 10.06
CA ASN A 174 -3.71 7.62 9.20
C ASN A 174 -2.25 7.19 9.36
N VAL A 175 -1.59 6.92 8.24
CA VAL A 175 -0.24 6.34 8.22
C VAL A 175 0.62 6.96 7.14
N ASP A 176 1.92 6.87 7.34
CA ASP A 176 2.88 7.18 6.29
C ASP A 176 2.83 6.12 5.19
N LEU A 177 2.92 6.58 3.95
CA LEU A 177 2.88 5.74 2.75
C LEU A 177 3.93 4.61 2.79
N ASN A 178 5.10 4.90 3.34
CA ASN A 178 6.21 3.97 3.43
C ASN A 178 5.96 2.85 4.46
N LEU A 179 4.86 2.83 5.19
CA LEU A 179 4.53 1.78 6.16
C LEU A 179 3.59 0.72 5.58
N ILE A 180 2.84 1.06 4.53
CA ILE A 180 1.82 0.17 3.96
C ILE A 180 2.28 -0.56 2.70
N SER A 181 3.28 -0.03 2.00
CA SER A 181 3.79 -0.62 0.77
C SER A 181 5.28 -0.38 0.57
N THR A 182 5.93 -1.32 -0.11
CA THR A 182 7.32 -1.17 -0.50
C THR A 182 7.39 -0.54 -1.88
N ARG A 183 8.04 0.62 -1.99
CA ARG A 183 8.23 1.32 -3.26
C ARG A 183 9.62 1.09 -3.80
N LYS A 184 9.72 0.65 -5.06
CA LYS A 184 10.99 0.45 -5.77
C LYS A 184 11.00 1.33 -7.01
N THR A 185 12.01 2.19 -7.13
CA THR A 185 12.22 3.02 -8.32
C THR A 185 13.34 2.42 -9.17
N GLY A 186 12.97 1.85 -10.31
CA GLY A 186 13.91 1.44 -11.35
C GLY A 186 14.15 2.55 -12.38
N ILE A 187 14.94 2.22 -13.41
CA ILE A 187 15.34 3.16 -14.47
C ILE A 187 14.15 3.57 -15.34
N SER A 188 13.30 2.60 -15.72
CA SER A 188 12.15 2.78 -16.62
C SER A 188 10.79 2.59 -15.94
N LYS A 189 10.77 1.96 -14.77
CA LYS A 189 9.55 1.56 -14.07
C LYS A 189 9.68 1.85 -12.59
N SER A 190 8.58 2.28 -11.97
CA SER A 190 8.45 2.36 -10.52
C SER A 190 7.38 1.38 -10.06
N SER A 191 7.69 0.61 -9.04
CA SER A 191 6.82 -0.44 -8.53
C SER A 191 6.33 -0.12 -7.11
N ILE A 192 5.09 -0.48 -6.83
CA ILE A 192 4.51 -0.55 -5.49
C ILE A 192 4.24 -2.02 -5.19
N LEU A 193 4.74 -2.50 -4.07
CA LEU A 193 4.56 -3.88 -3.62
C LEU A 193 3.75 -3.87 -2.33
N TYR A 194 2.67 -4.64 -2.32
CA TYR A 194 1.92 -4.99 -1.12
C TYR A 194 2.16 -6.45 -0.78
N ASP A 195 2.51 -6.70 0.47
CA ASP A 195 2.57 -8.01 1.09
C ASP A 195 1.82 -7.91 2.42
N LEU A 196 0.50 -8.17 2.39
CA LEU A 196 -0.39 -8.07 3.54
C LEU A 196 -0.77 -9.46 4.01
N LYS A 197 -0.52 -9.77 5.28
CA LYS A 197 -0.84 -11.06 5.88
C LYS A 197 -1.69 -10.87 7.13
N ILE A 198 -2.62 -11.78 7.37
CA ILE A 198 -3.49 -11.76 8.54
C ILE A 198 -3.47 -13.12 9.22
N ASN A 199 -3.25 -13.11 10.54
CA ASN A 199 -3.27 -14.29 11.40
C ASN A 199 -2.31 -15.41 10.98
N GLU A 200 -1.25 -15.06 10.25
CA GLU A 200 -0.21 -16.01 9.84
C GLU A 200 0.70 -16.38 11.03
N ARG A 201 0.39 -17.49 11.70
CA ARG A 201 1.02 -17.88 12.99
C ARG A 201 2.54 -17.95 12.96
N ARG A 202 3.15 -18.35 11.84
CA ARG A 202 4.62 -18.42 11.70
C ARG A 202 5.30 -17.04 11.80
N ASN A 203 4.53 -15.97 11.62
CA ASN A 203 4.97 -14.58 11.63
C ASN A 203 4.60 -13.86 12.92
N LEU A 204 4.10 -14.59 13.94
CA LEU A 204 3.70 -13.99 15.20
C LEU A 204 4.93 -13.38 15.92
N PRO A 205 4.88 -12.10 16.31
CA PRO A 205 5.96 -11.49 17.07
C PRO A 205 6.17 -12.23 18.39
N THR A 206 7.42 -12.49 18.76
CA THR A 206 7.75 -13.18 20.03
C THR A 206 7.36 -12.37 21.26
N SER A 207 7.21 -11.04 21.12
CA SER A 207 6.72 -10.18 22.19
C SER A 207 5.24 -10.47 22.51
N LEU A 208 4.44 -10.82 21.49
CA LEU A 208 3.00 -10.96 21.62
C LEU A 208 2.65 -12.21 22.42
N ASN A 209 2.41 -12.05 23.71
CA ASN A 209 2.01 -13.17 24.57
C ASN A 209 0.51 -13.48 24.40
N LEU A 210 0.19 -14.52 23.64
CA LEU A 210 -1.18 -15.03 23.46
C LEU A 210 -1.61 -16.06 24.54
N GLN A 211 -0.96 -16.11 25.70
CA GLN A 211 -1.34 -17.06 26.76
C GLN A 211 -2.77 -16.85 27.29
N GLU A 212 -3.30 -15.63 27.26
CA GLU A 212 -4.68 -15.30 27.70
C GLU A 212 -5.57 -14.86 26.54
N LYS A 213 -5.05 -14.85 25.31
CA LYS A 213 -5.72 -14.36 24.10
C LYS A 213 -5.80 -15.45 23.02
N VAL A 214 -6.75 -15.36 22.10
CA VAL A 214 -6.91 -16.28 20.98
C VAL A 214 -7.04 -15.50 19.69
N LEU A 215 -6.38 -15.96 18.63
CA LEU A 215 -6.58 -15.43 17.27
C LEU A 215 -8.04 -15.60 16.85
N SER A 216 -8.68 -14.50 16.46
CA SER A 216 -10.08 -14.53 16.04
C SER A 216 -10.21 -15.27 14.70
N LYS A 217 -11.28 -16.05 14.56
CA LYS A 217 -11.54 -16.80 13.32
C LYS A 217 -12.12 -15.85 12.28
N ILE A 218 -11.72 -15.99 11.01
CA ILE A 218 -12.23 -15.19 9.90
C ILE A 218 -12.69 -16.15 8.81
N LYS A 219 -13.97 -16.11 8.44
CA LYS A 219 -14.55 -16.93 7.35
C LYS A 219 -14.23 -16.36 5.97
N ASN A 220 -14.35 -15.05 5.79
CA ASN A 220 -14.02 -14.36 4.53
C ASN A 220 -13.12 -13.14 4.81
N CYS A 221 -11.98 -13.07 4.14
CA CYS A 221 -11.13 -11.89 4.19
C CYS A 221 -11.16 -11.14 2.85
N PHE A 222 -11.36 -9.83 2.92
CA PHE A 222 -11.44 -8.92 1.80
C PHE A 222 -10.34 -7.88 1.91
N CYS A 223 -9.56 -7.71 0.86
CA CYS A 223 -8.48 -6.72 0.81
C CYS A 223 -8.70 -5.80 -0.39
N PHE A 224 -8.80 -4.51 -0.13
CA PHE A 224 -8.94 -3.46 -1.13
C PHE A 224 -7.68 -2.61 -1.14
N ASN A 225 -7.09 -2.43 -2.32
CA ASN A 225 -5.99 -1.48 -2.50
C ASN A 225 -6.48 -0.34 -3.40
N VAL A 226 -6.60 0.85 -2.82
CA VAL A 226 -6.93 2.08 -3.54
C VAL A 226 -5.63 2.79 -3.89
N ILE A 227 -5.29 2.80 -5.16
CA ILE A 227 -4.01 3.32 -5.66
C ILE A 227 -4.23 4.33 -6.80
N PRO A 228 -3.25 5.22 -7.07
CA PRO A 228 -3.37 6.13 -8.20
C PRO A 228 -3.48 5.38 -9.52
N ASN A 229 -4.39 5.82 -10.40
CA ASN A 229 -4.65 5.21 -11.71
C ASN A 229 -3.47 5.21 -12.68
N THR A 230 -2.40 5.95 -12.37
CA THR A 230 -1.15 5.93 -13.16
C THR A 230 -0.33 4.65 -12.97
N TYR A 231 -0.73 3.78 -12.05
CA TYR A 231 -0.12 2.48 -11.83
C TYR A 231 -1.00 1.39 -12.43
N GLU A 232 -0.35 0.44 -13.11
CA GLU A 232 -0.97 -0.74 -13.68
C GLU A 232 -0.66 -1.97 -12.82
N LEU A 233 -1.60 -2.90 -12.73
CA LEU A 233 -1.36 -4.16 -12.02
C LEU A 233 -0.43 -5.04 -12.83
N SER A 234 0.76 -5.32 -12.29
CA SER A 234 1.79 -6.13 -12.95
C SER A 234 1.82 -7.59 -12.49
N PHE A 235 1.57 -7.82 -11.20
CA PHE A 235 1.50 -9.15 -10.61
C PHE A 235 0.46 -9.17 -9.51
N PHE A 236 -0.27 -10.27 -9.42
CA PHE A 236 -1.21 -10.56 -8.35
C PHE A 236 -1.34 -12.06 -8.16
N ASP A 237 -1.75 -12.47 -6.97
CA ASP A 237 -2.18 -13.83 -6.75
C ASP A 237 -3.57 -14.05 -7.39
N ARG A 238 -3.61 -14.87 -8.45
CA ARG A 238 -4.83 -15.10 -9.24
C ARG A 238 -5.99 -15.68 -8.43
N VAL A 239 -5.70 -16.40 -7.35
CA VAL A 239 -6.72 -17.02 -6.51
C VAL A 239 -7.51 -15.96 -5.73
N SER A 240 -6.83 -14.87 -5.33
CA SER A 240 -7.42 -13.83 -4.49
C SER A 240 -8.05 -12.69 -5.29
N LEU A 241 -7.57 -12.35 -6.49
CA LEU A 241 -8.11 -11.23 -7.26
C LEU A 241 -9.56 -11.47 -7.72
N LYS A 242 -10.44 -10.50 -7.45
CA LYS A 242 -11.84 -10.51 -7.86
C LYS A 242 -12.16 -9.47 -8.93
N ASN A 243 -11.75 -8.23 -8.74
CA ASN A 243 -12.09 -7.14 -9.65
C ASN A 243 -11.08 -5.99 -9.56
N ILE A 244 -10.96 -5.20 -10.63
CA ILE A 244 -10.26 -3.92 -10.68
C ILE A 244 -11.22 -2.92 -11.33
N ARG A 245 -11.50 -1.82 -10.62
CA ARG A 245 -12.40 -0.77 -11.13
C ARG A 245 -11.87 0.61 -10.81
N THR A 246 -12.30 1.60 -11.59
CA THR A 246 -12.09 3.01 -11.26
C THR A 246 -12.86 3.36 -9.98
N LEU A 247 -12.25 4.15 -9.10
CA LEU A 247 -12.90 4.62 -7.89
C LEU A 247 -13.97 5.66 -8.24
N GLU A 248 -15.20 5.42 -7.82
CA GLU A 248 -16.31 6.36 -7.96
C GLU A 248 -16.08 7.57 -7.05
N TYR A 249 -15.95 8.77 -7.62
CA TYR A 249 -15.57 9.97 -6.88
C TYR A 249 -16.63 10.40 -5.85
N ASP A 250 -17.88 10.61 -6.27
CA ASP A 250 -18.91 11.19 -5.39
C ASP A 250 -19.20 10.30 -4.17
N PRO A 251 -19.40 8.97 -4.30
CA PRO A 251 -19.63 8.10 -3.14
C PRO A 251 -18.41 8.02 -2.22
N SER A 252 -17.20 7.92 -2.79
CA SER A 252 -15.96 7.82 -1.99
C SER A 252 -15.65 9.10 -1.24
N PHE A 253 -15.86 10.25 -1.87
CA PHE A 253 -15.69 11.56 -1.24
C PHE A 253 -16.74 11.80 -0.16
N LYS A 254 -18.00 11.41 -0.38
CA LYS A 254 -19.06 11.49 0.63
C LYS A 254 -18.76 10.59 1.84
N TYR A 255 -18.30 9.36 1.59
CA TYR A 255 -17.95 8.40 2.62
C TYR A 255 -16.77 8.85 3.47
N LEU A 256 -15.62 9.15 2.84
CA LEU A 256 -14.40 9.45 3.59
C LEU A 256 -14.34 10.92 4.04
N GLY A 257 -14.94 11.84 3.28
CA GLY A 257 -14.88 13.28 3.53
C GLY A 257 -13.49 13.88 3.32
N ASP A 258 -12.60 13.16 2.62
CA ASP A 258 -11.20 13.53 2.49
C ASP A 258 -10.92 14.31 1.20
N LYS A 259 -10.33 15.50 1.36
CA LYS A 259 -9.95 16.40 0.26
C LYS A 259 -8.80 15.86 -0.61
N ARG A 260 -8.08 14.83 -0.15
CA ARG A 260 -7.03 14.14 -0.91
C ARG A 260 -7.60 13.32 -2.07
N ILE A 261 -8.87 12.93 -2.01
CA ILE A 261 -9.57 12.22 -3.09
C ILE A 261 -9.91 13.22 -4.19
N ARG A 262 -9.58 12.85 -5.43
CA ARG A 262 -9.86 13.63 -6.64
C ARG A 262 -10.52 12.74 -7.68
N LYS A 263 -11.31 13.37 -8.54
CA LYS A 263 -12.08 12.68 -9.57
C LYS A 263 -11.16 11.98 -10.57
N ASP A 264 -11.49 10.73 -10.89
CA ASP A 264 -10.81 9.89 -11.89
C ASP A 264 -9.31 9.67 -11.65
N GLU A 265 -8.84 9.80 -10.40
CA GLU A 265 -7.41 9.68 -10.09
C GLU A 265 -7.00 8.34 -9.48
N TYR A 266 -7.96 7.52 -9.06
CA TYR A 266 -7.72 6.31 -8.29
C TYR A 266 -8.44 5.09 -8.88
N ILE A 267 -7.82 3.93 -8.71
CA ILE A 267 -8.40 2.63 -8.99
C ILE A 267 -8.48 1.83 -7.70
N VAL A 268 -9.46 0.94 -7.61
CA VAL A 268 -9.64 0.01 -6.50
C VAL A 268 -9.38 -1.39 -7.02
N VAL A 269 -8.41 -2.07 -6.43
CA VAL A 269 -8.15 -3.48 -6.66
C VAL A 269 -8.75 -4.29 -5.53
N PHE A 270 -9.65 -5.19 -5.89
CA PHE A 270 -10.44 -5.99 -4.97
C PHE A 270 -9.93 -7.44 -4.93
N ASN A 271 -9.42 -7.84 -3.77
CA ASN A 271 -8.99 -9.19 -3.47
C ASN A 271 -9.88 -9.83 -2.39
N LYS A 272 -10.10 -11.15 -2.48
CA LYS A 272 -10.89 -11.93 -1.54
C LYS A 272 -10.35 -13.36 -1.41
N GLN A 273 -10.15 -13.80 -0.18
CA GLN A 273 -9.87 -15.19 0.18
C GLN A 273 -10.95 -15.72 1.15
N LYS A 274 -11.16 -17.03 1.21
CA LYS A 274 -12.23 -17.66 1.99
C LYS A 274 -11.77 -18.97 2.64
N GLY A 275 -12.21 -19.22 3.86
CA GLY A 275 -12.09 -20.53 4.51
C GLY A 275 -10.66 -20.98 4.83
N GLU A 276 -9.74 -20.03 4.95
CA GLU A 276 -8.34 -20.30 5.30
C GLU A 276 -8.09 -19.94 6.77
N GLU A 277 -7.13 -20.62 7.42
CA GLU A 277 -6.74 -20.31 8.80
C GLU A 277 -5.95 -18.99 8.92
N SER A 278 -5.28 -18.60 7.84
CA SER A 278 -4.52 -17.36 7.70
C SER A 278 -4.65 -16.84 6.28
N TYR A 279 -4.57 -15.54 6.09
CA TYR A 279 -4.79 -14.90 4.79
C TYR A 279 -3.54 -14.16 4.34
N SER A 280 -3.24 -14.19 3.04
CA SER A 280 -2.06 -13.53 2.47
C SER A 280 -2.38 -12.92 1.12
N PHE A 281 -2.16 -11.61 0.97
CA PHE A 281 -2.42 -10.84 -0.23
C PHE A 281 -1.11 -10.22 -0.72
N PHE A 282 -0.66 -10.69 -1.87
CA PHE A 282 0.50 -10.12 -2.55
C PHE A 282 0.08 -9.48 -3.87
N SER A 283 0.49 -8.23 -4.08
CA SER A 283 0.20 -7.48 -5.30
C SER A 283 1.34 -6.54 -5.66
N VAL A 284 1.67 -6.48 -6.95
CA VAL A 284 2.70 -5.58 -7.48
C VAL A 284 2.08 -4.70 -8.55
N TYR A 285 2.21 -3.40 -8.36
CA TYR A 285 1.76 -2.38 -9.29
C TYR A 285 2.96 -1.69 -9.91
N THR A 286 2.93 -1.41 -11.20
CA THR A 286 4.01 -0.72 -11.90
C THR A 286 3.51 0.51 -12.63
N LYS A 287 4.30 1.57 -12.59
CA LYS A 287 4.12 2.78 -13.39
C LYS A 287 5.34 2.96 -14.26
N GLU A 288 5.11 3.17 -15.55
CA GLU A 288 6.19 3.59 -16.45
C GLU A 288 6.67 5.00 -16.07
N ARG A 289 7.99 5.16 -16.04
CA ARG A 289 8.63 6.43 -15.81
C ARG A 289 9.71 6.60 -16.85
N ILE A 290 9.65 7.71 -17.58
CA ILE A 290 10.79 8.17 -18.37
C ILE A 290 11.75 8.81 -17.37
N GLY A 291 12.81 8.10 -17.01
CA GLY A 291 13.85 8.62 -16.15
C GLY A 291 14.55 9.79 -16.83
N THR A 292 15.02 10.77 -16.04
CA THR A 292 15.88 11.87 -16.55
C THR A 292 17.10 11.33 -17.30
N GLY A 293 17.64 10.18 -16.88
CA GLY A 293 18.70 9.47 -17.60
C GLY A 293 18.27 8.93 -18.97
N GLN A 294 17.05 8.42 -19.12
CA GLN A 294 16.57 7.96 -20.43
C GLN A 294 16.37 9.14 -21.38
N PHE A 295 15.84 10.25 -20.88
CA PHE A 295 15.73 11.50 -21.63
C PHE A 295 17.10 12.05 -22.04
N ALA A 296 18.06 12.09 -21.11
CA ALA A 296 19.42 12.52 -21.39
C ALA A 296 20.14 11.62 -22.41
N LEU A 297 19.94 10.30 -22.32
CA LEU A 297 20.47 9.35 -23.31
C LEU A 297 19.85 9.56 -24.69
N ALA A 298 18.53 9.76 -24.77
CA ALA A 298 17.84 10.03 -26.02
C ALA A 298 18.32 11.35 -26.68
N MET A 299 18.53 12.39 -25.89
CA MET A 299 19.15 13.64 -26.36
C MET A 299 20.57 13.40 -26.87
N LEU A 300 21.40 12.65 -26.15
CA LEU A 300 22.78 12.35 -26.56
C LEU A 300 22.81 11.58 -27.89
N VAL A 301 21.98 10.55 -28.04
CA VAL A 301 21.87 9.78 -29.29
C VAL A 301 21.43 10.71 -30.44
N SER A 302 20.44 11.56 -30.21
CA SER A 302 19.96 12.51 -31.22
C SER A 302 21.05 13.49 -31.65
N ILE A 303 21.83 14.02 -30.70
CA ILE A 303 22.96 14.91 -30.98
C ILE A 303 24.03 14.17 -31.79
N ILE A 304 24.45 12.97 -31.37
CA ILE A 304 25.48 12.18 -32.07
C ILE A 304 25.02 11.82 -33.48
N SER A 305 23.77 11.38 -33.65
CA SER A 305 23.21 11.06 -34.96
C SER A 305 23.12 12.30 -35.86
N GLY A 306 22.70 13.44 -35.31
CA GLY A 306 22.70 14.72 -36.03
C GLY A 306 24.10 15.10 -36.52
N PHE A 307 25.12 14.93 -35.67
CA PHE A 307 26.51 15.13 -36.05
C PHE A 307 27.00 14.18 -37.14
N LEU A 308 26.73 12.88 -36.99
CA LEU A 308 27.14 11.86 -37.94
C LEU A 308 26.52 12.08 -39.33
N LEU A 309 25.30 12.61 -39.40
CA LEU A 309 24.64 12.96 -40.65
C LEU A 309 25.11 14.31 -41.21
N PHE A 310 25.41 15.28 -40.35
CA PHE A 310 25.89 16.60 -40.76
C PHE A 310 27.30 16.56 -41.38
N ILE A 311 28.22 15.78 -40.80
CA ILE A 311 29.64 15.76 -41.20
C ILE A 311 29.84 15.38 -42.69
N PRO A 312 29.20 14.32 -43.24
CA PRO A 312 29.31 13.98 -44.65
C PRO A 312 28.74 15.05 -45.58
N SER A 313 27.57 15.60 -45.27
CA SER A 313 26.92 16.66 -46.05
C SER A 313 27.79 17.92 -46.12
N PHE A 314 28.33 18.35 -44.98
CA PHE A 314 29.19 19.53 -44.91
C PHE A 314 30.54 19.35 -45.64
N LYS A 315 31.06 18.11 -45.67
CA LYS A 315 32.28 17.77 -46.45
C LYS A 315 32.04 17.84 -47.95
N LEU A 316 30.89 17.35 -48.40
CA LEU A 316 30.50 17.35 -49.82
C LEU A 316 30.40 18.77 -50.36
N ASP A 317 29.78 19.69 -49.61
CA ASP A 317 29.55 21.06 -50.07
C ASP A 317 30.82 21.94 -50.05
N ASN A 318 31.78 21.65 -49.15
CA ASN A 318 32.94 22.53 -48.95
C ASN A 318 34.28 21.95 -49.46
N HIS A 319 34.32 20.69 -49.91
CA HIS A 319 35.54 19.99 -50.33
C HIS A 319 36.69 20.02 -49.30
N VAL A 320 36.37 20.11 -48.01
CA VAL A 320 37.36 20.23 -46.93
C VAL A 320 37.60 18.87 -46.25
N SER A 321 38.87 18.55 -45.97
CA SER A 321 39.22 17.34 -45.22
C SER A 321 38.90 17.48 -43.72
N PHE A 322 38.46 16.38 -43.10
CA PHE A 322 37.99 16.36 -41.69
C PHE A 322 39.04 16.84 -40.67
N PHE A 323 40.31 16.55 -40.94
CA PHE A 323 41.42 16.85 -40.03
C PHE A 323 42.06 18.22 -40.28
N SER A 324 41.53 19.01 -41.22
CA SER A 324 42.03 20.36 -41.46
C SER A 324 41.54 21.34 -40.39
N SER A 325 42.39 22.30 -40.01
CA SER A 325 41.98 23.43 -39.15
C SER A 325 40.89 24.28 -39.80
N GLU A 326 40.83 24.28 -41.14
CA GLU A 326 39.86 25.05 -41.93
C GLU A 326 38.44 24.48 -41.77
N PHE A 327 38.30 23.17 -41.66
CA PHE A 327 37.04 22.49 -41.38
C PHE A 327 36.42 22.99 -40.09
N TRP A 328 37.19 22.99 -39.00
CA TRP A 328 36.69 23.42 -37.70
C TRP A 328 36.35 24.90 -37.70
N SER A 329 37.18 25.76 -38.29
CA SER A 329 36.92 27.22 -38.30
C SER A 329 35.66 27.65 -39.08
N ARG A 330 35.16 26.82 -39.99
CA ARG A 330 33.99 27.11 -40.84
C ARG A 330 32.68 26.53 -40.31
N LEU A 331 32.70 25.85 -39.15
CA LEU A 331 31.49 25.25 -38.61
C LEU A 331 30.53 26.33 -38.06
N PRO A 332 29.22 26.15 -38.26
CA PRO A 332 28.21 27.03 -37.69
C PRO A 332 28.22 26.98 -36.14
N LEU A 333 27.80 28.06 -35.50
CA LEU A 333 27.84 28.20 -34.03
C LEU A 333 26.94 27.15 -33.34
N GLU A 334 25.85 26.76 -33.99
CA GLU A 334 24.88 25.74 -33.58
C GLU A 334 25.55 24.38 -33.36
N VAL A 335 26.57 24.07 -34.16
CA VAL A 335 27.37 22.85 -34.01
C VAL A 335 28.17 22.90 -32.71
N TYR A 336 28.83 24.01 -32.40
CA TYR A 336 29.59 24.12 -31.14
C TYR A 336 28.71 24.03 -29.90
N ILE A 337 27.52 24.64 -29.94
CA ILE A 337 26.52 24.52 -28.86
C ILE A 337 26.12 23.06 -28.67
N SER A 338 25.78 22.37 -29.78
CA SER A 338 25.36 20.97 -29.74
C SER A 338 26.45 20.04 -29.18
N LEU A 339 27.71 20.28 -29.54
CA LEU A 339 28.87 19.56 -28.99
C LEU A 339 29.05 19.81 -27.50
N SER A 340 28.90 21.07 -27.04
CA SER A 340 29.00 21.43 -25.62
C SER A 340 27.92 20.74 -24.78
N ILE A 341 26.68 20.71 -25.28
CA ILE A 341 25.56 20.00 -24.64
C ILE A 341 25.84 18.50 -24.61
N GLY A 342 26.26 17.91 -25.74
CA GLY A 342 26.59 16.48 -25.84
C GLY A 342 27.71 16.07 -24.88
N LEU A 343 28.78 16.86 -24.79
CA LEU A 343 29.88 16.65 -23.84
C LEU A 343 29.40 16.74 -22.40
N SER A 344 28.57 17.74 -22.07
CA SER A 344 28.02 17.90 -20.71
C SER A 344 27.18 16.69 -20.29
N ILE A 345 26.34 16.17 -21.20
CA ILE A 345 25.55 14.95 -20.97
C ILE A 345 26.47 13.72 -20.83
N PHE A 346 27.50 13.61 -21.67
CA PHE A 346 28.47 12.51 -21.59
C PHE A 346 29.19 12.51 -20.24
N PHE A 347 29.66 13.67 -19.77
CA PHE A 347 30.26 13.82 -18.45
C PHE A 347 29.28 13.44 -17.34
N TYR A 348 28.01 13.85 -17.44
CA TYR A 348 26.97 13.47 -16.47
C TYR A 348 26.86 11.93 -16.29
N PHE A 349 26.96 11.15 -17.37
CA PHE A 349 26.90 9.68 -17.29
C PHE A 349 28.22 9.02 -16.86
N VAL A 350 29.37 9.54 -17.30
CA VAL A 350 30.68 8.90 -17.08
C VAL A 350 31.29 9.27 -15.73
N TRP A 351 31.06 10.49 -15.24
CA TRP A 351 31.57 11.00 -13.97
C TRP A 351 31.29 10.11 -12.75
N PRO A 352 30.06 9.60 -12.51
CA PRO A 352 29.81 8.72 -11.37
C PRO A 352 30.57 7.39 -11.45
N THR A 353 30.85 6.89 -12.65
CA THR A 353 31.64 5.67 -12.86
C THR A 353 33.12 5.91 -12.58
N ILE A 354 33.68 7.02 -13.07
CA ILE A 354 35.06 7.45 -12.75
C ILE A 354 35.23 7.62 -11.24
N ASN A 355 34.28 8.29 -10.58
CA ASN A 355 34.37 8.56 -9.14
C ASN A 355 34.29 7.26 -8.29
N LYS A 356 33.50 6.26 -8.73
CA LYS A 356 33.49 4.92 -8.12
C LYS A 356 34.83 4.20 -8.30
N ILE A 357 35.43 4.27 -9.48
CA ILE A 357 36.74 3.67 -9.78
C ILE A 357 37.84 4.35 -8.95
N CYS A 358 37.88 5.68 -8.89
CA CYS A 358 38.83 6.43 -8.06
C CYS A 358 38.71 6.09 -6.57
N LYS A 359 37.49 5.91 -6.05
CA LYS A 359 37.27 5.44 -4.66
C LYS A 359 37.71 4.00 -4.44
N LEU A 360 37.60 3.13 -5.44
CA LEU A 360 38.08 1.74 -5.38
C LEU A 360 39.61 1.70 -5.30
N PHE A 361 40.29 2.46 -6.16
CA PHE A 361 41.76 2.59 -6.16
C PHE A 361 42.28 3.28 -4.89
N GLY A 362 41.57 4.27 -4.35
CA GLY A 362 41.91 4.90 -3.06
C GLY A 362 41.80 3.97 -1.85
N LYS A 363 40.91 2.96 -1.88
CA LYS A 363 40.83 1.91 -0.84
C LYS A 363 41.94 0.86 -0.99
N LEU A 364 42.32 0.51 -2.21
CA LEU A 364 43.46 -0.39 -2.48
C LEU A 364 44.81 0.21 -2.07
N GLY A 365 44.96 1.54 -2.14
CA GLY A 365 46.16 2.25 -1.68
C GLY A 365 46.36 2.30 -0.15
N LYS A 366 45.31 2.12 0.66
CA LYS A 366 45.39 2.13 2.13
C LYS A 366 45.56 0.73 2.75
N GLY A 367 45.48 -0.34 1.98
CA GLY A 367 45.63 -1.74 2.46
C GLY A 367 47.06 -2.29 2.44
N LYS A 368 48.08 -1.47 2.14
CA LYS A 368 49.51 -1.88 2.10
C LYS A 368 50.38 -1.20 3.18
N LEU A 369 49.77 -0.50 4.12
CA LEU A 369 50.44 0.08 5.29
C LEU A 369 49.64 -0.31 6.55
N GLN A 370 49.69 -1.60 6.89
CA GLN A 370 49.48 -2.10 8.24
C GLN A 370 50.28 -3.38 8.42
#